data_AF-A0A1A0NY68-F1
#
_entry.id   AF-A0A1A0NY68-F1
#
_cell.length_a   1.000
_cell.length_b   1.000
_cell.length_c   1.000
_cell.angle_alpha   90.00
_cell.angle_beta   90.00
_cell.angle_gamma   90.00
#
_symmetry.space_group_name_H-M   'P 1'
#
loop_
_entity.id
_entity.type
_entity.pdbx_description
1 polymer ?
#
loop_
_entity_poly.entity_id
_entity_poly.type
_entity_poly.pdbx_seq_one_letter_code
_entity_poly.pdbx_strand_id
1 'polypeptide(L)'
;MSLLDAHIPQLVASEAAFGAKTALMRSTIAQAEQAATSAQAFHMGESSAAFQAAHARFVEVSAKVNALLDIAQVNLGDAAGNYVAQDAAAASTYTSL
;
A
#
# COMPACT_ATOMS: atom_id res chain seq x y z
N MET A 1 -8.41 19.67 25.22
CA MET A 1 -7.97 18.95 24.00
C MET A 1 -8.32 19.81 22.81
N SER A 2 -7.31 20.45 22.25
CA SER A 2 -7.43 21.37 21.10
C SER A 2 -7.88 20.60 19.85
N LEU A 3 -8.41 21.28 18.84
CA LEU A 3 -8.71 20.71 17.52
C LEU A 3 -7.50 20.03 16.86
N LEU A 4 -6.28 20.34 17.31
CA LEU A 4 -5.03 19.71 16.88
C LEU A 4 -4.86 18.28 17.45
N ASP A 5 -5.24 18.02 18.71
CA ASP A 5 -5.14 16.69 19.36
C ASP A 5 -6.02 15.63 18.69
N ALA A 6 -7.21 16.00 18.22
CA ALA A 6 -8.15 15.07 17.60
C ALA A 6 -7.69 14.59 16.20
N HIS A 7 -6.81 15.36 15.55
CA HIS A 7 -6.33 15.06 14.21
C HIS A 7 -5.28 13.94 14.20
N ILE A 8 -4.47 13.83 15.26
CA ILE A 8 -3.37 12.85 15.36
C ILE A 8 -3.89 11.40 15.35
N PRO A 9 -4.87 11.01 16.19
CA PRO A 9 -5.45 9.66 16.14
C PRO A 9 -6.10 9.35 14.79
N GLN A 10 -6.73 10.34 14.15
CA GLN A 10 -7.37 10.15 12.84
C GLN A 10 -6.33 9.93 11.73
N LEU A 11 -5.19 10.62 11.77
CA LEU A 11 -4.09 10.45 10.81
C LEU A 11 -3.46 9.07 10.93
N VAL A 12 -3.13 8.65 12.16
CA VAL A 12 -2.60 7.30 12.44
C VAL A 12 -3.58 6.21 12.02
N ALA A 13 -4.88 6.39 12.29
CA ALA A 13 -5.91 5.45 11.86
C ALA A 13 -6.01 5.38 10.32
N SER A 14 -5.86 6.51 9.63
CA SER A 14 -5.89 6.57 8.16
C SER A 14 -4.68 5.89 7.54
N GLU A 15 -3.49 6.06 8.12
CA GLU A 15 -2.26 5.36 7.71
C GLU A 15 -2.40 3.84 7.89
N ALA A 16 -2.87 3.40 9.08
CA ALA A 16 -3.11 1.99 9.35
C ALA A 16 -4.14 1.38 8.40
N ALA A 17 -5.22 2.10 8.10
CA ALA A 17 -6.23 1.68 7.13
C ALA A 17 -5.65 1.56 5.71
N PHE A 18 -4.76 2.49 5.31
CA PHE A 18 -4.05 2.40 4.04
C PHE A 18 -3.11 1.21 3.98
N GLY A 19 -2.36 0.94 5.06
CA GLY A 19 -1.49 -0.24 5.19
C GLY A 19 -2.28 -1.54 5.05
N ALA A 20 -3.44 -1.65 5.70
CA ALA A 20 -4.32 -2.81 5.56
C ALA A 20 -4.81 -3.00 4.11
N LYS A 21 -5.23 -1.93 3.43
CA LYS A 21 -5.64 -2.00 2.00
C LYS A 21 -4.49 -2.39 1.08
N THR A 22 -3.28 -1.91 1.37
CA THR A 22 -2.06 -2.28 0.64
C THR A 22 -1.77 -3.78 0.77
N ALA A 23 -1.86 -4.34 1.98
CA ALA A 23 -1.69 -5.76 2.22
C ALA A 23 -2.77 -6.59 1.50
N LEU A 24 -4.02 -6.14 1.51
CA LEU A 24 -5.12 -6.78 0.76
C LEU A 24 -4.83 -6.80 -0.75
N MET A 25 -4.39 -5.68 -1.33
CA MET A 25 -4.05 -5.62 -2.75
C MET A 25 -2.95 -6.63 -3.12
N ARG A 26 -1.87 -6.69 -2.33
CA ARG A 26 -0.78 -7.67 -2.54
C ARG A 26 -1.28 -9.11 -2.46
N SER A 27 -2.14 -9.40 -1.48
CA SER A 27 -2.75 -10.72 -1.33
C SER A 27 -3.61 -11.09 -2.55
N THR A 28 -4.41 -10.15 -3.06
CA THR A 28 -5.23 -10.38 -4.26
C THR A 28 -4.37 -10.64 -5.50
N ILE A 29 -3.28 -9.88 -5.70
CA ILE A 29 -2.34 -10.11 -6.80
C ILE A 29 -1.74 -11.53 -6.71
N ALA A 30 -1.27 -11.94 -5.53
CA ALA A 30 -0.69 -13.27 -5.34
C ALA A 30 -1.70 -14.40 -5.56
N GLN A 31 -2.94 -14.23 -5.10
CA GLN A 31 -4.02 -15.20 -5.34
C GLN A 31 -4.34 -15.31 -6.84
N ALA A 32 -4.40 -14.18 -7.55
CA ALA A 32 -4.62 -14.17 -8.99
C ALA A 32 -3.48 -14.87 -9.76
N GLU A 33 -2.23 -14.68 -9.34
CA GLU A 33 -1.06 -15.34 -9.91
C GLU A 33 -1.10 -16.87 -9.72
N GLN A 34 -1.49 -17.32 -8.53
CA GLN A 34 -1.65 -18.75 -8.23
C GLN A 34 -2.75 -19.40 -9.09
N ALA A 35 -3.88 -18.70 -9.28
CA ALA A 35 -4.96 -19.15 -10.16
C ALA A 35 -4.55 -19.16 -11.64
N ALA A 36 -3.77 -18.18 -12.09
CA ALA A 36 -3.23 -18.14 -13.45
C ALA A 36 -2.26 -19.31 -13.71
N THR A 37 -1.41 -19.63 -12.73
CA THR A 37 -0.44 -20.74 -12.84
C THR A 37 -1.14 -22.10 -12.89
N SER A 38 -2.20 -22.30 -12.11
CA SER A 38 -2.98 -23.54 -12.17
C SER A 38 -3.73 -23.69 -13.49
N ALA A 39 -4.18 -22.59 -14.09
CA ALA A 39 -4.83 -22.59 -15.40
C ALA A 39 -3.87 -22.90 -16.56
N GLN A 40 -2.58 -22.53 -16.46
CA GLN A 40 -1.57 -22.85 -17.49
C GLN A 40 -1.45 -24.35 -17.77
N ALA A 41 -1.73 -25.20 -16.77
CA ALA A 41 -1.68 -26.66 -16.94
C ALA A 41 -2.61 -27.19 -18.04
N PHE A 42 -3.64 -26.42 -18.42
CA PHE A 42 -4.63 -26.81 -19.43
C PHE A 42 -4.37 -26.21 -20.83
N HIS A 43 -3.33 -25.39 -21.02
CA HIS A 43 -3.07 -24.70 -22.28
C HIS A 43 -1.87 -25.30 -23.03
N MET A 44 -2.14 -26.15 -24.02
CA MET A 44 -1.14 -26.65 -24.99
C MET A 44 -1.27 -25.92 -26.34
N GLY A 45 -0.14 -25.59 -26.99
CA GLY A 45 -0.10 -24.95 -28.33
C GLY A 45 -0.08 -23.42 -28.31
N GLU A 46 -0.51 -22.77 -29.41
CA GLU A 46 -0.50 -21.30 -29.59
C GLU A 46 -1.27 -20.52 -28.49
N SER A 47 -2.34 -21.09 -27.96
CA SER A 47 -3.09 -20.53 -26.82
C SER A 47 -2.22 -20.35 -25.56
N SER A 48 -1.18 -21.18 -25.42
CA SER A 48 -0.19 -21.07 -24.33
C SER A 48 0.71 -19.85 -24.50
N ALA A 49 1.12 -19.51 -25.73
CA ALA A 49 1.96 -18.34 -26.01
C ALA A 49 1.22 -17.03 -25.75
N ALA A 50 -0.06 -16.95 -26.17
CA ALA A 50 -0.91 -15.79 -25.87
C ALA A 50 -1.12 -15.60 -24.35
N PHE A 51 -1.35 -16.70 -23.62
CA PHE A 51 -1.47 -16.66 -22.16
C PHE A 51 -0.15 -16.23 -21.50
N GLN A 52 0.99 -16.79 -21.92
CA GLN A 52 2.31 -16.41 -21.40
C GLN A 52 2.61 -14.92 -21.59
N ALA A 53 2.26 -14.36 -22.75
CA ALA A 53 2.41 -12.93 -23.00
C ALA A 53 1.50 -12.07 -22.09
N ALA A 54 0.25 -12.50 -21.88
CA ALA A 54 -0.67 -11.82 -20.95
C ALA A 54 -0.17 -11.90 -19.50
N HIS A 55 0.33 -13.07 -19.09
CA HIS A 55 0.90 -13.29 -17.77
C HIS A 55 2.16 -12.44 -17.53
N ALA A 56 3.06 -12.34 -18.51
CA ALA A 56 4.23 -11.47 -18.41
C ALA A 56 3.84 -10.00 -18.19
N ARG A 57 2.85 -9.50 -18.93
CA ARG A 57 2.30 -8.15 -18.73
C ARG A 57 1.66 -7.98 -17.35
N PHE A 58 0.95 -9.01 -16.86
CA PHE A 58 0.38 -8.99 -15.51
C PHE A 58 1.46 -8.87 -14.45
N VAL A 59 2.55 -9.65 -14.53
CA VAL A 59 3.68 -9.59 -13.59
C VAL A 59 4.34 -8.21 -13.63
N GLU A 60 4.58 -7.67 -14.83
CA GLU A 60 5.18 -6.34 -15.00
C GLU A 60 4.33 -5.23 -14.34
N VAL A 61 3.03 -5.22 -14.59
CA VAL A 61 2.12 -4.23 -14.00
C VAL A 61 1.98 -4.44 -12.49
N SER A 62 1.97 -5.69 -12.02
CA SER A 62 1.92 -6.02 -10.60
C SER A 62 3.15 -5.51 -9.85
N ALA A 63 4.33 -5.63 -10.45
CA ALA A 63 5.56 -5.04 -9.91
C ALA A 63 5.45 -3.51 -9.79
N LYS A 64 4.88 -2.84 -10.80
CA LYS A 64 4.64 -1.39 -10.76
C LYS A 64 3.65 -0.99 -9.65
N VAL A 65 2.56 -1.75 -9.49
CA VAL A 65 1.59 -1.53 -8.41
C VAL A 65 2.26 -1.67 -7.05
N ASN A 66 3.04 -2.73 -6.83
CA ASN A 66 3.76 -2.93 -5.57
C ASN A 66 4.74 -1.78 -5.27
N ALA A 67 5.51 -1.34 -6.27
CA ALA A 67 6.42 -0.20 -6.10
C ALA A 67 5.67 1.10 -5.74
N LEU A 68 4.51 1.36 -6.38
CA LEU A 68 3.69 2.53 -6.04
C LEU A 68 3.10 2.43 -4.62
N LEU A 69 2.72 1.23 -4.19
CA LEU A 69 2.23 0.99 -2.83
C LEU A 69 3.34 1.20 -1.79
N ASP A 70 4.58 0.75 -2.07
CA ASP A 70 5.74 1.01 -1.19
C ASP A 70 5.98 2.52 -1.04
N ILE A 71 6.01 3.26 -2.15
CA ILE A 71 6.19 4.72 -2.13
C ILE A 71 5.06 5.39 -1.34
N ALA A 72 3.82 4.97 -1.53
CA ALA A 72 2.68 5.53 -0.82
C ALA A 72 2.77 5.26 0.70
N GLN A 73 3.18 4.07 1.12
CA GLN A 73 3.36 3.75 2.54
C GLN A 73 4.45 4.60 3.18
N VAL A 74 5.60 4.78 2.53
CA VAL A 74 6.68 5.64 3.02
C VAL A 74 6.21 7.09 3.15
N ASN A 75 5.60 7.65 2.10
CA ASN A 75 5.15 9.04 2.11
C ASN A 75 4.08 9.31 3.19
N LEU A 76 3.17 8.35 3.42
CA LEU A 76 2.17 8.47 4.47
C LEU A 76 2.78 8.38 5.87
N GLY A 77 3.74 7.47 6.08
CA GLY A 77 4.49 7.37 7.34
C GLY A 77 5.31 8.61 7.65
N ASP A 78 6.02 9.16 6.65
CA ASP A 78 6.80 10.39 6.79
C ASP A 78 5.90 11.61 7.08
N ALA A 79 4.75 11.72 6.39
CA ALA A 79 3.78 12.77 6.64
C ALA A 79 3.20 12.68 8.05
N ALA A 80 2.85 11.48 8.52
CA ALA A 80 2.36 11.25 9.87
C ALA A 80 3.42 11.59 10.93
N GLY A 81 4.65 11.14 10.73
CA GLY A 81 5.77 11.44 11.63
C GLY A 81 6.07 12.93 11.74
N ASN A 82 6.09 13.65 10.61
CA ASN A 82 6.26 15.11 10.60
C ASN A 82 5.12 15.84 11.31
N TYR A 83 3.88 15.40 11.12
CA TYR A 83 2.71 16.01 11.75
C TYR A 83 2.72 15.82 13.28
N VAL A 84 3.06 14.61 13.75
CA VAL A 84 3.23 14.31 15.19
C VAL A 84 4.38 15.12 15.80
N ALA A 85 5.50 15.25 15.11
CA ALA A 85 6.65 16.02 15.60
C ALA A 85 6.34 17.52 15.75
N GLN A 86 5.60 18.10 14.80
CA GLN A 86 5.17 19.49 14.87
C GLN A 86 4.17 19.73 16.02
N ASP A 87 3.25 18.79 16.23
CA ASP A 87 2.30 18.87 17.34
C ASP A 87 2.98 18.77 18.71
N ALA A 88 3.92 17.83 18.88
CA ALA A 88 4.70 17.71 20.11
C ALA A 88 5.52 18.98 20.42
N ALA A 89 6.08 19.63 19.39
CA ALA A 89 6.78 20.91 19.53
C ALA A 89 5.82 22.05 19.92
N ALA A 90 4.62 22.10 19.33
CA ALA A 90 3.60 23.08 19.68
C ALA A 90 3.09 22.88 21.12
N ALA A 91 2.78 21.65 21.53
CA ALA A 91 2.36 21.31 22.88
C ALA A 91 3.43 21.67 23.94
N SER A 92 4.71 21.43 23.63
CA SER A 92 5.83 21.82 24.50
C SER A 92 5.89 23.34 24.72
N THR A 93 5.54 24.13 23.70
CA THR A 93 5.50 25.60 23.79
C THR A 93 4.40 26.09 24.74
N TYR A 94 3.22 25.45 24.74
CA TYR A 94 2.12 25.78 25.66
C TYR A 94 2.40 25.38 27.11
N THR A 95 3.25 24.37 27.34
CA THR A 95 3.58 23.87 28.69
C THR A 95 4.75 24.65 29.33
N SER A 96 5.43 25.50 28.55
CA SER A 96 6.55 26.34 29.01
C SER A 96 6.17 27.77 29.42
N LEU A 97 4.88 28.12 29.41
CA LEU A 97 4.30 29.36 29.94
C LEU A 97 3.63 29.08 31.29
#